data_AF-A0A926PJY9-F1
#
_entry.id   AF-A0A926PJY9-F1
#
_cell.length_a   1.000
_cell.length_b   1.000
_cell.length_c   1.000
_cell.angle_alpha   90.00
_cell.angle_beta   90.00
_cell.angle_gamma   90.00
#
_symmetry.space_group_name_H-M   'P 1'
#
loop_
_entity.id
_entity.type
_entity.pdbx_description
1 polymer ?
#
loop_
_entity_poly.entity_id
_entity_poly.type
_entity_poly.pdbx_seq_one_letter_code
_entity_poly.pdbx_strand_id
1 'polypeptide(L)' 'MRNKIPVGFLVLFSIVFIGFGDQFLPSEVGRYSFQARSTIDQLLVNAFPSWQPKTNPHRRTEEAVRDVNKAKD' A
#
# COMPACT_ATOMS: atom_id res chain seq x y z
N MET A 1 6.23 -2.35 -36.08
CA MET A 1 7.04 -1.43 -35.25
C MET A 1 7.04 -1.94 -33.82
N ARG A 2 8.19 -2.37 -33.29
CA ARG A 2 8.29 -2.87 -31.90
C ARG A 2 8.48 -1.66 -30.99
N ASN A 3 7.39 -1.21 -30.35
CA ASN A 3 7.45 -0.15 -29.35
C ASN A 3 8.35 -0.63 -28.21
N LYS A 4 9.57 -0.12 -28.15
CA LYS A 4 10.47 -0.34 -27.02
C LYS A 4 9.95 0.55 -25.90
N ILE A 5 9.15 -0.01 -24.99
CA ILE A 5 8.79 0.71 -23.77
C ILE A 5 10.10 1.03 -23.06
N PRO A 6 10.45 2.31 -22.86
CA PRO A 6 11.70 2.67 -22.22
C PRO A 6 11.69 2.12 -20.79
N VAL A 7 12.78 1.49 -20.36
CA VAL A 7 12.89 0.86 -19.03
C VAL A 7 12.58 1.86 -17.91
N GLY A 8 12.93 3.13 -18.08
CA GLY A 8 12.57 4.19 -17.15
C GLY A 8 11.06 4.37 -16.95
N PHE A 9 10.25 4.17 -18.00
CA PHE A 9 8.80 4.22 -17.91
C PHE A 9 8.23 3.03 -17.12
N LEU A 10 8.81 1.84 -17.28
CA LEU A 10 8.42 0.66 -16.48
C LEU A 10 8.73 0.86 -14.99
N VAL A 11 9.90 1.42 -14.67
CA VAL A 11 10.29 1.73 -13.30
C VAL A 11 9.37 2.80 -12.70
N LEU A 12 9.12 3.89 -13.43
CA LEU A 12 8.23 4.96 -12.98
C LEU A 12 6.82 4.43 -12.73
N PHE A 13 6.28 3.64 -13.67
CA PHE A 13 4.98 3.01 -13.51
C PHE A 13 4.93 2.08 -12.31
N SER A 14 6.01 1.32 -12.05
CA SER A 14 6.10 0.44 -10.88
C SER A 14 6.09 1.21 -9.56
N ILE A 15 6.81 2.32 -9.47
CA ILE A 15 6.82 3.18 -8.28
C ILE A 15 5.45 3.78 -8.03
N VAL A 16 4.79 4.28 -9.08
CA VAL A 16 3.42 4.82 -8.99
C VAL A 16 2.42 3.73 -8.60
N PHE A 17 2.54 2.52 -9.17
CA PHE A 17 1.68 1.39 -8.84
C PHE A 17 1.84 0.96 -7.37
N ILE A 18 3.06 0.87 -6.85
CA ILE A 18 3.29 0.52 -5.44
C ILE A 18 2.85 1.66 -4.50
N GLY A 19 3.11 2.92 -4.88
CA GLY A 19 2.84 4.11 -4.05
C GLY A 19 1.39 4.61 -4.07
N PHE A 20 0.66 4.40 -5.16
CA PHE A 20 -0.69 4.95 -5.37
C PHE A 20 -1.69 3.93 -5.94
N GLY A 21 -1.26 2.73 -6.34
CA GLY A 21 -2.13 1.72 -6.96
C GLY A 21 -3.30 1.30 -6.08
N ASP A 22 -3.10 1.17 -4.76
CA ASP A 22 -4.16 0.80 -3.81
C ASP A 22 -5.32 1.82 -3.75
N GLN A 23 -5.06 3.07 -4.10
CA GLN A 23 -6.04 4.16 -4.04
C GLN A 23 -6.80 4.36 -5.36
N PHE A 24 -6.29 3.82 -6.46
CA PHE A 24 -6.82 4.02 -7.81
C PHE A 24 -7.32 2.73 -8.48
N LEU A 25 -6.91 1.57 -7.97
CA LEU A 25 -7.24 0.27 -8.54
C LEU A 25 -8.37 -0.40 -7.75
N PRO A 26 -9.27 -1.14 -8.42
CA PRO A 26 -10.36 -1.85 -7.78
C PRO A 26 -9.86 -2.92 -6.80
N SER A 27 -10.72 -3.30 -5.86
CA SER A 27 -10.38 -4.04 -4.63
C SER A 27 -9.58 -5.33 -4.85
N GLU A 28 -9.73 -5.97 -6.01
CA GLU A 28 -9.06 -7.22 -6.37
C GLU A 28 -7.58 -7.05 -6.69
N VAL A 29 -7.16 -5.83 -7.07
CA VAL A 29 -5.77 -5.45 -7.34
C VAL A 29 -5.17 -4.70 -6.16
N GLY A 30 -5.99 -3.93 -5.43
CA GLY A 30 -5.62 -3.26 -4.18
C GLY A 30 -4.98 -4.21 -3.15
N ARG A 31 -5.52 -5.44 -3.02
CA ARG A 31 -4.94 -6.48 -2.13
C ARG A 31 -3.49 -6.84 -2.45
N TYR A 32 -3.11 -6.87 -3.73
CA TYR A 32 -1.73 -7.20 -4.13
C TYR A 32 -0.79 -6.02 -3.87
N SER A 33 -1.24 -4.78 -4.10
CA SER A 33 -0.47 -3.60 -3.72
C SER A 33 -0.31 -3.48 -2.21
N PHE A 34 -1.34 -3.82 -1.44
CA PHE A 34 -1.27 -3.86 0.02
C PHE A 34 -0.27 -4.92 0.50
N GLN A 35 -0.31 -6.12 -0.08
CA GLN A 35 0.63 -7.18 0.24
C GLN A 35 2.08 -6.79 -0.09
N ALA A 36 2.31 -6.15 -1.25
CA ALA A 36 3.62 -5.64 -1.63
C ALA A 36 4.14 -4.60 -0.62
N ARG A 37 3.30 -3.63 -0.21
CA ARG A 37 3.66 -2.65 0.84
C ARG A 37 3.99 -3.33 2.16
N SER A 38 3.15 -4.25 2.62
CA SER A 38 3.40 -4.95 3.89
C SER A 38 4.71 -5.74 3.89
N THR A 39 5.08 -6.32 2.74
CA THR A 39 6.34 -7.05 2.59
C THR A 39 7.53 -6.08 2.60
N ILE A 40 7.41 -4.96 1.88
CA ILE A 40 8.43 -3.90 1.88
C ILE A 40 8.61 -3.31 3.27
N ASP A 41 7.51 -3.03 3.98
CA ASP A 41 7.53 -2.49 5.33
C ASP A 41 8.20 -3.45 6.29
N GLN A 42 7.89 -4.75 6.23
CA GLN A 42 8.56 -5.77 7.05
C GLN A 42 10.06 -5.87 6.75
N LEU A 43 10.45 -5.80 5.47
CA LEU A 43 11.85 -5.79 5.08
C LEU A 43 12.57 -4.54 5.63
N LEU A 44 11.93 -3.37 5.54
CA LEU A 44 12.50 -2.11 6.03
C LEU A 44 12.60 -2.06 7.56
N VAL A 45 11.58 -2.56 8.28
CA VAL A 45 11.60 -2.67 9.75
C VAL A 45 12.71 -3.61 10.22
N ASN A 46 12.90 -4.74 9.53
CA ASN A 46 13.97 -5.69 9.86
C ASN A 46 15.37 -5.14 9.50
N ALA A 47 15.48 -4.39 8.40
CA ALA A 47 16.74 -3.75 8.01
C ALA A 47 17.09 -2.54 8.91
N PHE A 48 16.08 -1.84 9.42
CA PHE A 48 16.23 -0.62 10.21
C PHE A 48 15.32 -0.63 11.45
N PRO A 49 15.68 -1.41 12.49
CA PRO A 49 14.82 -1.63 13.67
C PRO A 49 14.59 -0.37 14.52
N SER A 50 15.41 0.67 14.38
CA SER A 50 15.20 1.96 15.04
C SER A 50 14.14 2.84 14.36
N TRP A 51 13.65 2.43 13.18
CA TRP A 51 12.70 3.22 12.41
C TRP A 51 11.26 3.02 12.89
N GLN A 52 10.82 3.98 13.70
CA GLN A 52 9.46 4.27 14.14
C GLN A 52 8.46 4.60 13.00
N PRO A 53 7.47 3.77 12.56
CA PRO A 53 6.45 4.30 11.66
C PRO A 53 5.71 5.46 12.33
N LYS A 54 5.70 6.64 11.68
CA LYS A 54 5.07 7.87 12.19
C LYS A 54 3.53 7.84 12.14
N THR A 55 2.95 6.81 11.52
CA THR A 55 1.52 6.69 11.25
C THR A 55 0.94 5.50 12.03
N ASN A 56 -0.20 5.68 12.72
CA ASN A 56 -0.90 4.58 13.40
C ASN A 56 -1.44 3.58 12.35
N PRO A 57 -0.94 2.33 12.29
CA PRO A 57 -1.34 1.34 11.30
C PRO A 57 -2.78 0.82 11.52
N HIS A 58 -3.30 0.92 12.74
CA HIS A 58 -4.62 0.42 13.10
C HIS A 58 -5.74 1.46 12.93
N ARG A 59 -5.41 2.70 12.50
CA ARG A 59 -6.41 3.76 12.26
C ARG A 59 -7.60 3.31 11.41
N ARG A 60 -7.36 2.55 10.33
CA ARG A 60 -8.44 2.01 9.48
C ARG A 60 -9.33 1.02 10.21
N THR A 61 -8.74 0.17 11.04
CA THR A 61 -9.49 -0.82 11.83
C THR A 61 -10.28 -0.14 12.93
N GLU A 62 -9.69 0.84 13.62
CA GLU A 62 -10.36 1.67 14.62
C GLU A 62 -11.53 2.46 14.02
N GLU A 63 -11.38 2.97 12.80
CA GLU A 63 -12.44 3.64 12.05
C GLU A 63 -13.56 2.66 11.68
N ALA A 64 -13.24 1.49 11.12
CA ALA A 64 -14.23 0.47 10.76
C ALA A 64 -14.99 -0.08 11.99
N VAL A 65 -14.30 -0.32 13.12
CA VAL A 65 -14.94 -0.76 14.37
C VAL A 65 -15.86 0.32 14.93
N ARG A 66 -15.46 1.59 14.83
CA ARG A 66 -16.27 2.73 15.26
C ARG A 66 -17.53 2.88 14.41
N ASP A 67 -17.42 2.71 13.10
CA ASP A 67 -18.57 2.78 12.18
C ASP A 67 -19.56 1.64 12.43
N VAL A 68 -19.05 0.41 12.67
CA VAL A 68 -19.89 -0.75 13.02
C VAL A 68 -20.60 -0.56 14.35
N ASN A 69 -19.92 -0.05 15.38
CA ASN A 69 -20.54 0.21 16.68
C ASN A 69 -21.59 1.32 16.59
N LYS A 70 -21.31 2.40 15.85
CA LYS A 70 -22.24 3.52 15.65
C LYS A 70 -23.49 3.11 14.86
N ALA A 71 -23.40 2.16 13.95
CA ALA A 71 -24.55 1.63 13.21
C ALA A 71 -25.42 0.66 14.04
N LYS A 72 -24.94 0.23 15.20
CA LYS A 72 -25.61 -0.71 16.10
C LYS A 72 -26.41 -0.01 17.22
N ASP A 73 -26.14 1.27 17.45
CA ASP A 73 -26.84 2.18 18.37
C ASP A 73 -27.94 2.98 17.65
#